data_AF-A0A955U8F9-F1
#
_entry.id   AF-A0A955U8F9-F1
#
_cell.length_a   1.000
_cell.length_b   1.000
_cell.length_c   1.000
_cell.angle_alpha   90.00
_cell.angle_beta   90.00
_cell.angle_gamma   90.00
#
_symmetry.space_group_name_H-M   'P 1'
#
loop_
_entity.id
_entity.type
_entity.pdbx_description
1 polymer ?
#
loop_
_entity_poly.entity_id
_entity_poly.type
_entity_poly.pdbx_seq_one_letter_code
_entity_poly.pdbx_strand_id
1 'polypeptide(L)'
;MDSLGWRLFPALASLRTWSFSDARADLLAGFTVATIALPQAMAYALVAGLPPEHGLYTVIVLTAVGGFFASSRFLVNGPTNVMAIATLSSLAFLPADQKVNAAAVLALLIGLMQVGIFLLRLG
;
A
#
# COMPACT_ATOMS: atom_id res chain seq x y z
N MET A 1 -22.95 -16.30 15.91
CA MET A 1 -22.26 -15.14 16.51
C MET A 1 -21.03 -14.79 15.65
N ASP A 2 -21.15 -14.77 14.31
CA ASP A 2 -19.98 -15.03 13.44
C ASP A 2 -19.87 -14.10 12.22
N SER A 3 -20.18 -12.81 12.35
CA SER A 3 -20.14 -11.86 11.23
C SER A 3 -19.09 -10.73 11.36
N LEU A 4 -18.36 -10.64 12.48
CA LEU A 4 -17.42 -9.53 12.71
C LEU A 4 -16.06 -9.75 12.01
N GLY A 5 -15.50 -10.96 12.09
CA GLY A 5 -14.19 -11.27 11.49
C GLY A 5 -14.17 -11.18 9.96
N TRP A 6 -15.25 -11.60 9.29
CA TRP A 6 -15.35 -11.58 7.82
C TRP A 6 -15.51 -10.19 7.22
N ARG A 7 -15.99 -9.21 8.01
CA ARG A 7 -16.11 -7.82 7.57
C ARG A 7 -14.79 -7.05 7.69
N LEU A 8 -13.91 -7.48 8.62
CA LEU A 8 -12.63 -6.84 8.86
C LEU A 8 -11.51 -7.37 7.94
N PHE A 9 -11.60 -8.63 7.52
CA PHE A 9 -10.62 -9.26 6.62
C PHE A 9 -11.35 -9.95 5.44
N PRO A 10 -11.82 -9.19 4.44
CA PRO A 10 -12.59 -9.75 3.31
C PRO A 10 -11.79 -10.78 2.51
N ALA A 11 -10.46 -10.64 2.48
CA ALA A 11 -9.55 -11.58 1.85
C ALA A 11 -9.70 -13.02 2.38
N LEU A 12 -10.02 -13.20 3.67
CA LEU A 12 -10.22 -14.52 4.27
C LEU A 12 -11.49 -15.21 3.76
N ALA A 13 -12.50 -14.46 3.33
CA ALA A 13 -13.69 -15.02 2.70
C ALA A 13 -13.35 -15.60 1.31
N SER A 14 -12.49 -14.92 0.56
CA SER A 14 -12.03 -15.34 -0.78
C SER A 14 -11.23 -16.64 -0.75
N LEU A 15 -10.50 -16.91 0.34
CA LEU A 15 -9.75 -18.17 0.52
C LEU A 15 -10.66 -19.41 0.64
N ARG A 16 -11.92 -19.26 1.04
CA ARG A 16 -12.85 -20.40 1.17
C ARG A 16 -13.26 -21.01 -0.17
N THR A 17 -13.29 -20.19 -1.22
CA THR A 17 -13.64 -20.61 -2.59
C THR A 17 -12.42 -20.87 -3.46
N TRP A 18 -11.22 -20.81 -2.88
CA TRP A 18 -9.96 -20.83 -3.61
C TRP A 18 -9.54 -22.26 -3.95
N SER A 19 -9.22 -22.49 -5.22
CA SER A 19 -8.73 -23.78 -5.73
C SER A 19 -7.23 -23.76 -5.95
N PHE A 20 -6.60 -24.94 -5.97
CA PHE A 20 -5.20 -25.10 -6.39
C PHE A 20 -4.94 -24.61 -7.83
N SER A 21 -5.95 -24.60 -8.69
CA SER A 21 -5.83 -24.00 -10.03
C SER A 21 -5.67 -22.48 -9.95
N ASP A 22 -6.38 -21.83 -9.03
CA ASP A 22 -6.30 -20.38 -8.83
C ASP A 22 -4.92 -19.99 -8.29
N ALA A 23 -4.30 -20.84 -7.48
CA ALA A 23 -2.92 -20.63 -6.99
C ALA A 23 -1.91 -20.34 -8.10
N ARG A 24 -1.96 -21.13 -9.18
CA ARG A 24 -1.03 -20.98 -10.30
C ARG A 24 -1.33 -19.70 -11.08
N ALA A 25 -2.61 -19.41 -11.29
CA ALA A 25 -3.04 -18.19 -11.96
C ALA A 25 -2.66 -16.93 -11.16
N ASP A 26 -2.90 -16.93 -9.85
CA ASP A 26 -2.58 -15.84 -8.94
C ASP A 26 -1.07 -15.63 -8.81
N LEU A 27 -0.25 -16.70 -8.81
CA LEU A 27 1.21 -16.57 -8.81
C LEU A 27 1.73 -15.92 -10.10
N LEU A 28 1.22 -16.33 -11.27
CA LEU A 28 1.59 -15.72 -12.54
C LEU A 28 1.13 -14.26 -12.64
N ALA A 29 -0.09 -13.97 -12.19
CA ALA A 29 -0.63 -12.62 -12.13
C ALA A 29 0.19 -11.74 -11.18
N GLY A 30 0.48 -12.23 -9.97
CA GLY A 30 1.29 -11.55 -8.97
C GLY A 30 2.70 -11.24 -9.47
N PHE A 31 3.35 -12.19 -10.15
CA PHE A 31 4.65 -11.96 -10.77
C PHE A 31 4.58 -10.88 -11.86
N THR A 32 3.57 -10.94 -12.72
CA THR A 32 3.34 -9.95 -13.79
C THR A 32 3.08 -8.55 -13.23
N VAL A 33 2.32 -8.45 -12.14
CA VAL A 33 2.08 -7.16 -11.46
C VAL A 33 3.36 -6.67 -10.78
N ALA A 34 4.12 -7.56 -10.14
CA ALA A 34 5.33 -7.20 -9.42
C ALA A 34 6.42 -6.63 -10.35
N THR A 35 6.57 -7.16 -11.57
CA THR A 35 7.55 -6.65 -12.55
C THR A 35 7.28 -5.21 -12.97
N ILE A 36 6.00 -4.79 -12.97
CA ILE A 36 5.60 -3.41 -13.26
C ILE A 36 5.66 -2.55 -11.99
N ALA A 37 5.16 -3.06 -10.87
CA ALA A 37 5.03 -2.32 -9.62
C ALA A 37 6.40 -1.95 -9.01
N LEU A 38 7.41 -2.82 -9.15
CA LEU A 38 8.75 -2.60 -8.61
C LEU A 38 9.42 -1.33 -9.18
N PRO A 39 9.64 -1.20 -10.51
CA PRO A 39 10.25 0.00 -11.07
C PRO A 39 9.35 1.24 -10.89
N GLN A 40 8.02 1.06 -10.96
CA GLN A 40 7.07 2.15 -10.76
C GLN A 40 7.17 2.75 -9.35
N ALA A 41 7.24 1.91 -8.31
CA ALA A 41 7.37 2.38 -6.93
C ALA A 41 8.70 3.08 -6.67
N MET A 42 9.80 2.58 -7.24
CA MET A 42 11.10 3.24 -7.18
C MET A 42 11.05 4.63 -7.84
N ALA A 43 10.41 4.74 -9.01
CA ALA A 43 10.22 6.02 -9.69
C ALA A 43 9.38 7.00 -8.85
N TYR A 44 8.34 6.53 -8.17
CA TYR A 44 7.54 7.37 -7.28
C TYR A 44 8.30 7.86 -6.05
N ALA A 45 9.21 7.06 -5.48
CA ALA A 45 10.10 7.55 -4.42
C ALA A 45 11.03 8.66 -4.94
N LEU A 46 11.57 8.53 -6.15
CA LEU A 46 12.37 9.58 -6.78
C LEU A 46 11.55 10.86 -7.01
N VAL A 47 10.30 10.73 -7.47
CA VAL A 47 9.38 11.87 -7.60
C VAL A 47 9.13 12.54 -6.25
N ALA A 48 8.99 11.75 -5.17
CA ALA A 48 8.85 12.28 -3.81
C ALA A 48 10.14 12.93 -3.26
N GLY A 49 11.26 12.88 -3.98
CA GLY A 49 12.56 13.38 -3.54
C GLY A 49 13.23 12.49 -2.50
N LEU A 50 12.94 11.18 -2.52
CA LEU A 50 13.47 10.17 -1.61
C LEU A 50 14.35 9.14 -2.36
N PRO A 51 15.26 8.45 -1.66
CA PRO A 51 16.00 7.33 -2.24
C PRO A 51 15.06 6.21 -2.72
N PRO A 52 15.34 5.58 -3.88
CA PRO A 52 14.42 4.65 -4.55
C PRO A 52 14.08 3.40 -3.72
N GLU A 53 14.97 2.96 -2.84
CA GLU A 53 14.77 1.84 -1.92
C GLU A 53 13.55 2.05 -1.00
N HIS A 54 13.20 3.30 -0.67
CA HIS A 54 12.02 3.59 0.13
C HIS A 54 10.72 3.33 -0.65
N GLY A 55 10.75 3.49 -1.98
CA GLY A 55 9.66 3.09 -2.86
C GLY A 55 9.45 1.58 -2.85
N LEU A 56 10.56 0.83 -2.87
CA LEU A 56 10.54 -0.63 -2.79
C LEU A 56 9.94 -1.11 -1.46
N TYR A 57 10.37 -0.56 -0.33
CA TYR A 57 9.79 -0.90 0.98
C TYR A 57 8.30 -0.58 1.03
N THR A 58 7.91 0.58 0.49
CA THR A 58 6.53 1.03 0.47
C THR A 58 5.63 0.08 -0.31
N VAL A 59 6.00 -0.31 -1.53
CA VAL A 59 5.16 -1.21 -2.35
C VAL A 59 5.06 -2.61 -1.78
N ILE A 60 6.14 -3.16 -1.20
CA ILE A 60 6.13 -4.47 -0.55
C ILE A 60 5.17 -4.46 0.64
N VAL A 61 5.31 -3.47 1.53
CA VAL A 61 4.49 -3.38 2.75
C VAL A 61 3.03 -3.09 2.41
N LEU A 62 2.75 -2.13 1.52
CA LEU A 62 1.37 -1.79 1.12
C LEU A 62 0.66 -2.96 0.45
N THR A 63 1.34 -3.70 -0.43
CA THR A 63 0.72 -4.83 -1.13
C THR A 63 0.47 -5.99 -0.15
N ALA A 64 1.46 -6.31 0.70
CA ALA A 64 1.35 -7.41 1.66
C ALA A 64 0.29 -7.12 2.72
N VAL A 65 0.30 -5.94 3.33
CA VAL A 65 -0.65 -5.57 4.40
C VAL A 65 -2.01 -5.24 3.80
N GLY A 66 -2.06 -4.42 2.75
CA GLY A 66 -3.29 -3.98 2.10
C GLY A 66 -4.07 -5.12 1.45
N GLY A 67 -3.39 -6.20 1.01
CA GLY A 67 -4.04 -7.40 0.49
C GLY A 67 -4.99 -8.08 1.49
N PHE A 68 -4.70 -8.03 2.79
CA PHE A 68 -5.57 -8.61 3.83
C PHE A 68 -6.87 -7.82 4.03
N PHE A 69 -6.82 -6.51 3.84
CA PHE A 69 -7.94 -5.60 3.99
C PHE A 69 -8.63 -5.28 2.66
N ALA A 70 -8.16 -5.85 1.56
CA ALA A 70 -8.70 -5.62 0.24
C ALA A 70 -10.15 -6.12 0.15
N SER A 71 -11.05 -5.28 -0.36
CA SER A 71 -12.47 -5.62 -0.56
C SER A 71 -12.70 -6.54 -1.77
N SER A 72 -11.70 -6.68 -2.65
CA SER A 72 -11.76 -7.51 -3.86
C SER A 72 -10.45 -8.28 -4.05
N ARG A 73 -10.55 -9.50 -4.57
CA ARG A 73 -9.42 -10.39 -4.89
C ARG A 73 -8.47 -9.82 -5.95
N PHE A 74 -8.92 -8.86 -6.73
CA PHE A 74 -8.15 -8.24 -7.83
C PHE A 74 -7.65 -6.83 -7.49
N LEU A 75 -7.93 -6.34 -6.28
CA LEU A 75 -7.51 -5.01 -5.87
C LEU A 75 -6.02 -5.03 -5.50
N VAL A 76 -5.24 -4.21 -6.21
CA VAL A 76 -3.82 -4.00 -5.91
C VAL A 76 -3.67 -2.64 -5.25
N ASN A 77 -3.12 -2.63 -4.04
CA ASN A 77 -2.82 -1.41 -3.29
C ASN A 77 -1.33 -1.11 -3.41
N GLY A 78 -0.97 0.12 -3.80
CA GLY A 78 0.42 0.52 -3.96
C GLY A 78 0.59 2.03 -3.93
N PRO A 79 1.86 2.51 -3.91
CA PRO A 79 2.12 3.93 -4.03
C PRO A 79 1.59 4.45 -5.36
N THR A 80 1.03 5.65 -5.35
CA THR A 80 0.49 6.31 -6.55
C THR A 80 1.27 7.57 -6.87
N ASN A 81 1.16 8.02 -8.12
CA ASN A 81 1.75 9.30 -8.53
C ASN A 81 1.24 10.48 -7.68
N VAL A 82 -0.04 10.46 -7.29
CA VAL A 82 -0.63 11.50 -6.43
C VAL A 82 0.03 11.52 -5.06
N MET A 83 0.25 10.34 -4.45
CA MET A 83 0.96 10.24 -3.17
C MET A 83 2.41 10.74 -3.28
N ALA A 84 3.09 10.44 -4.39
CA ALA A 84 4.46 10.88 -4.64
C ALA A 84 4.56 12.41 -4.72
N ILE A 85 3.70 13.04 -5.51
CA ILE A 85 3.68 14.51 -5.67
C ILE A 85 3.26 15.20 -4.37
N ALA A 86 2.25 14.67 -3.66
CA ALA A 86 1.84 15.22 -2.37
C ALA A 86 2.96 15.15 -1.32
N THR A 87 3.71 14.05 -1.31
CA THR A 87 4.87 13.87 -0.44
C THR A 87 5.98 14.86 -0.82
N LEU A 88 6.29 15.01 -2.11
CA LEU A 88 7.27 15.99 -2.59
C LEU A 88 6.91 17.40 -2.10
N SER A 89 5.66 17.83 -2.31
CA SER A 89 5.18 19.15 -1.91
C SER A 89 5.27 19.36 -0.40
N SER A 90 4.97 18.32 0.38
CA SER A 90 5.02 18.37 1.85
C SER A 90 6.44 18.47 2.40
N LEU A 91 7.41 17.90 1.68
CA LEU A 91 8.83 17.85 2.08
C LEU A 91 9.70 18.90 1.37
N ALA A 92 9.11 19.75 0.52
CA ALA A 92 9.84 20.62 -0.41
C ALA A 92 10.83 21.57 0.29
N PHE A 93 10.48 22.05 1.49
CA PHE A 93 11.29 23.02 2.24
C PHE A 93 12.35 22.37 3.16
N LEU A 94 12.40 21.04 3.22
CA LEU A 94 13.30 20.34 4.12
C LEU A 94 14.65 20.01 3.46
N PRO A 95 15.76 20.09 4.21
CA PRO A 95 17.05 19.56 3.80
C PRO A 95 16.99 18.07 3.45
N ALA A 96 17.81 17.63 2.49
CA ALA A 96 17.78 16.27 1.96
C ALA A 96 18.02 15.17 3.01
N ASP A 97 18.88 15.43 3.98
CA ASP A 97 19.20 14.57 5.13
C ASP A 97 18.01 14.35 6.07
N GLN A 98 17.05 15.28 6.09
CA GLN A 98 15.86 15.21 6.95
C GLN A 98 14.64 14.60 6.25
N LYS A 99 14.63 14.54 4.91
CA LYS A 99 13.44 14.14 4.13
C LYS A 99 12.95 12.73 4.46
N VAL A 100 13.85 11.77 4.66
CA VAL A 100 13.48 10.38 4.97
C VAL A 100 12.75 10.29 6.32
N ASN A 101 13.30 10.92 7.35
CA ASN A 101 12.68 10.95 8.69
C ASN A 101 11.34 11.69 8.67
N ALA A 102 11.28 12.84 7.98
CA ALA A 102 10.04 13.59 7.82
C ALA A 102 8.97 12.82 7.04
N ALA A 103 9.36 12.09 5.98
CA ALA A 103 8.45 11.21 5.23
C ALA A 103 7.88 10.10 6.12
N ALA A 104 8.70 9.50 6.99
CA ALA A 104 8.26 8.48 7.93
C ALA A 104 7.25 9.03 8.95
N VAL A 105 7.52 10.21 9.52
CA VAL A 105 6.58 10.88 10.44
C VAL A 105 5.27 11.24 9.71
N LEU A 106 5.36 11.78 8.49
CA LEU A 106 4.20 12.10 7.66
C LEU A 106 3.35 10.84 7.40
N ALA A 107 3.97 9.74 7.02
CA ALA A 107 3.28 8.47 6.79
C ALA A 107 2.57 7.96 8.06
N LEU A 108 3.22 8.06 9.22
CA LEU A 108 2.62 7.70 10.51
C LEU A 108 1.41 8.59 10.83
N LEU A 109 1.52 9.91 10.66
CA LEU A 109 0.41 10.84 10.90
C LEU A 109 -0.77 10.56 9.97
N ILE A 110 -0.52 10.31 8.68
CA ILE A 110 -1.56 9.93 7.71
C ILE A 110 -2.22 8.63 8.15
N GLY A 111 -1.45 7.61 8.55
CA GLY A 111 -1.99 6.35 9.05
C GLY A 111 -2.87 6.52 10.29
N LEU A 112 -2.43 7.33 11.26
CA LEU A 112 -3.24 7.65 12.44
C LEU A 112 -4.54 8.38 12.08
N MET A 113 -4.48 9.34 11.16
CA MET A 113 -5.68 10.03 10.66
C MET A 113 -6.64 9.06 9.96
N GLN A 114 -6.12 8.16 9.11
CA GLN A 114 -6.94 7.14 8.43
C GLN A 114 -7.61 6.18 9.42
N VAL A 115 -6.89 5.74 10.46
CA VAL A 115 -7.47 4.94 11.55
C VAL A 115 -8.55 5.73 12.29
N GLY A 116 -8.31 7.01 12.59
CA GLY A 116 -9.30 7.89 13.22
C GLY A 116 -10.58 8.03 12.38
N ILE A 117 -10.45 8.30 11.07
CA ILE A 117 -11.57 8.38 10.12
C ILE A 117 -12.36 7.07 10.09
N PHE A 118 -11.67 5.93 10.06
CA PHE A 118 -12.28 4.60 10.10
C PHE A 118 -13.07 4.36 11.40
N LEU A 119 -12.48 4.69 12.56
CA LEU A 119 -13.14 4.52 13.86
C LEU A 119 -14.37 5.42 14.03
N LEU A 120 -14.32 6.64 13.49
CA LEU A 120 -15.43 7.58 13.50
C LEU A 120 -16.49 7.30 12.42
N ARG A 121 -16.25 6.32 11.54
CA ARG A 121 -17.12 5.97 10.40
C ARG A 121 -17.45 7.17 9.50
N LEU A 122 -16.45 8.01 9.27
CA LEU A 122 -16.57 9.19 8.39
C LEU A 122 -16.32 8.87 6.91
N GLY A 123 -16.25 7.58 6.57
CA GLY A 123 -16.02 7.06 5.22
C GLY A 123 -16.86 5.84 4.94
#